data_AF-A0A2E7AAJ3-F1
#
_entry.id   AF-A0A2E7AAJ3-F1
#
_cell.length_a   1.000
_cell.length_b   1.000
_cell.length_c   1.000
_cell.angle_alpha   90.00
_cell.angle_beta   90.00
_cell.angle_gamma   90.00
#
_symmetry.space_group_name_H-M   'P 1'
#
loop_
_entity.id
_entity.type
_entity.pdbx_description
1 polymer ?
#
loop_
_entity_poly.entity_id
_entity_poly.type
_entity_poly.pdbx_seq_one_letter_code
_entity_poly.pdbx_strand_id
1 'polypeptide(L)'
;MGCPGANSSGIRGLIYQVEAYAGVRREGEDGKQCTLTDLERGSDDCVLRFADDTAFRVSYLVIRSHCKCANCKPRQENEQRRLEFEQEIARLRIEKPRVQPVGRYGIRFEWPTGCSSGIHSFEHLRFLAEELGTPI
;
A
#
# COMPACT_ATOMS: atom_id res chain seq x y z
N MET A 1 24.40 -42.72 26.72
CA MET A 1 23.81 -41.93 27.82
C MET A 1 24.51 -40.58 27.81
N GLY A 2 23.97 -39.44 27.42
CA GLY A 2 22.63 -38.98 27.07
C GLY A 2 22.73 -37.47 27.18
N CYS A 3 22.90 -36.77 26.05
CA CYS A 3 22.98 -35.31 25.99
C CYS A 3 21.61 -34.72 26.38
N PRO A 4 21.52 -33.74 27.28
CA PRO A 4 20.25 -33.10 27.58
C PRO A 4 19.97 -31.92 26.63
N GLY A 5 18.74 -31.88 26.15
CA GLY A 5 17.95 -30.66 26.02
C GLY A 5 17.98 -29.96 24.67
N ALA A 6 17.12 -30.43 23.75
CA ALA A 6 16.74 -29.70 22.55
C ALA A 6 16.00 -28.39 22.90
N ASN A 7 16.29 -27.37 22.09
CA ASN A 7 15.99 -25.97 22.31
C ASN A 7 14.49 -25.69 22.08
N SER A 8 13.88 -24.98 23.02
CA SER A 8 12.51 -24.48 22.95
C SER A 8 12.40 -23.24 22.06
N SER A 9 11.47 -23.32 21.10
CA SER A 9 10.54 -22.27 20.63
C SER A 9 11.01 -20.81 20.63
N GLY A 10 11.03 -20.21 19.43
CA GLY A 10 11.23 -18.77 19.29
C GLY A 10 11.09 -18.22 17.87
N ILE A 11 10.15 -18.73 17.05
CA ILE A 11 9.72 -18.00 15.85
C ILE A 11 8.84 -16.82 16.27
N ARG A 12 9.46 -15.66 16.53
CA ARG A 12 8.80 -14.35 16.53
C ARG A 12 9.84 -13.27 16.80
N GLY A 13 10.30 -12.63 15.75
CA GLY A 13 11.23 -11.52 15.87
C GLY A 13 11.85 -11.15 14.55
N LEU A 14 11.04 -11.08 13.48
CA LEU A 14 11.51 -10.45 12.26
C LEU A 14 11.18 -8.95 12.31
N ILE A 15 12.17 -8.19 12.79
CA ILE A 15 12.73 -7.00 12.14
C ILE A 15 11.72 -6.02 11.52
N TYR A 16 11.23 -5.06 12.30
CA TYR A 16 10.72 -3.79 11.75
C TYR A 16 11.83 -2.75 11.82
N GLN A 17 12.62 -2.71 10.74
CA GLN A 17 13.66 -1.73 10.51
C GLN A 17 12.99 -0.38 10.23
N VAL A 18 12.85 0.43 11.27
CA VAL A 18 12.80 1.88 11.17
C VAL A 18 14.03 2.36 10.38
N GLU A 19 13.83 3.35 9.50
CA GLU A 19 14.80 3.95 8.54
C GLU A 19 14.77 3.41 7.10
N ALA A 20 13.82 3.84 6.26
CA ALA A 20 13.97 3.84 4.79
C ALA A 20 12.86 4.61 4.03
N TYR A 21 12.73 5.92 4.23
CA TYR A 21 12.14 6.83 3.23
C TYR A 21 13.21 7.68 2.51
N ALA A 22 14.48 7.31 2.68
CA ALA A 22 15.61 7.81 1.92
C ALA A 22 16.39 6.60 1.36
N GLY A 23 16.23 6.30 0.07
CA GLY A 23 17.30 5.68 -0.72
C GLY A 23 17.65 4.21 -0.50
N VAL A 24 16.68 3.30 -0.33
CA VAL A 24 16.97 1.86 -0.57
C VAL A 24 16.76 1.58 -2.06
N ARG A 25 17.83 1.75 -2.84
CA ARG A 25 17.96 1.09 -4.14
C ARG A 25 18.14 -0.41 -3.84
N ARG A 26 17.09 -1.21 -4.05
CA ARG A 26 17.28 -2.66 -4.16
C ARG A 26 18.03 -2.93 -5.46
N GLU A 27 19.32 -3.24 -5.38
CA GLU A 27 20.04 -3.85 -6.49
C GLU A 27 19.51 -5.28 -6.66
N GLY A 28 18.83 -5.54 -7.79
CA GLY A 28 18.38 -6.89 -8.19
C GLY A 28 16.90 -7.11 -8.56
N GLU A 29 16.19 -6.15 -9.18
CA GLU A 29 14.89 -6.40 -9.87
C GLU A 29 14.93 -5.78 -11.29
N ASP A 30 15.79 -6.33 -12.15
CA ASP A 30 15.91 -5.95 -13.56
C ASP A 30 14.64 -6.32 -14.34
N GLY A 31 13.70 -5.38 -14.48
CA GLY A 31 12.55 -5.49 -15.39
C GLY A 31 11.18 -5.12 -14.83
N LYS A 32 11.09 -4.70 -13.56
CA LYS A 32 9.82 -4.41 -12.91
C LYS A 32 9.17 -3.14 -13.45
N GLN A 33 8.00 -3.28 -14.09
CA GLN A 33 7.30 -2.15 -14.69
C GLN A 33 6.24 -1.60 -13.74
N CYS A 34 6.47 -0.38 -13.26
CA CYS A 34 5.52 0.32 -12.42
C CYS A 34 4.37 0.98 -13.21
N THR A 35 4.33 0.87 -14.54
CA THR A 35 3.28 1.48 -15.36
C THR A 35 1.96 0.76 -15.13
N LEU A 36 0.94 1.47 -14.66
CA LEU A 36 -0.42 0.97 -14.52
C LEU A 36 -1.09 0.96 -15.91
N THR A 37 -1.53 -0.20 -16.37
CA THR A 37 -2.19 -0.39 -17.67
C THR A 37 -3.70 -0.36 -17.54
N ASP A 38 -4.24 -0.89 -16.45
CA ASP A 38 -5.68 -0.93 -16.21
C ASP A 38 -6.00 -0.85 -14.71
N LEU A 39 -7.17 -0.29 -14.40
CA LEU A 39 -7.72 -0.23 -13.05
C LEU A 39 -9.20 -0.57 -13.09
N GLU A 40 -9.52 -1.77 -12.60
CA GLU A 40 -10.88 -2.23 -12.46
C GLU A 40 -11.39 -1.92 -11.05
N ARG A 41 -12.50 -1.19 -10.94
CA ARG A 41 -13.06 -0.75 -9.65
C ARG A 41 -14.16 -1.70 -9.20
N GLY A 42 -13.96 -2.37 -8.07
CA GLY A 42 -14.97 -3.06 -7.29
C GLY A 42 -15.75 -2.12 -6.38
N SER A 43 -16.54 -2.70 -5.46
CA SER A 43 -17.33 -1.98 -4.45
C SER A 43 -16.47 -1.39 -3.33
N ASP A 44 -15.54 -2.20 -2.82
CA ASP A 44 -14.70 -1.91 -1.64
C ASP A 44 -13.20 -2.10 -1.92
N ASP A 45 -12.87 -2.59 -3.10
CA ASP A 45 -11.53 -2.84 -3.61
C ASP A 45 -11.39 -2.42 -5.09
N CYS A 46 -10.16 -2.46 -5.58
CA CYS A 46 -9.87 -2.40 -7.01
C CYS A 46 -8.80 -3.42 -7.39
N VAL A 47 -8.85 -3.83 -8.65
CA VAL A 47 -7.79 -4.59 -9.29
C VAL A 47 -6.89 -3.61 -10.06
N LEU A 48 -5.61 -3.66 -9.76
CA LEU A 48 -4.56 -2.91 -10.43
C LEU A 48 -3.80 -3.86 -11.35
N ARG A 49 -3.70 -3.54 -12.63
CA ARG A 49 -2.92 -4.29 -13.62
C ARG A 49 -1.75 -3.45 -14.10
N PHE A 50 -0.57 -4.06 -14.14
CA PHE A 50 0.67 -3.41 -14.52
C PHE A 50 1.18 -3.90 -15.87
N ALA A 51 2.12 -3.16 -16.44
CA ALA A 51 2.66 -3.43 -17.78
C ALA A 51 3.59 -4.66 -17.86
N ASP A 52 3.95 -5.26 -16.71
CA ASP A 52 4.67 -6.53 -16.62
C ASP A 52 3.71 -7.74 -16.48
N ASP A 53 2.45 -7.57 -16.91
CA ASP A 53 1.37 -8.57 -16.84
C ASP A 53 1.02 -9.04 -15.42
N THR A 54 1.50 -8.34 -14.38
CA THR A 54 1.11 -8.61 -13.00
C THR A 54 -0.19 -7.89 -12.64
N ALA A 55 -1.01 -8.54 -11.79
CA ALA A 55 -2.25 -7.98 -11.31
C ALA A 55 -2.43 -8.23 -9.81
N PHE A 56 -3.01 -7.26 -9.13
CA PHE A 56 -3.22 -7.31 -7.70
C PHE A 56 -4.57 -6.71 -7.34
N ARG A 57 -5.27 -7.36 -6.42
CA ARG A 57 -6.44 -6.80 -5.74
C ARG A 57 -6.00 -6.01 -4.51
N VAL A 58 -6.42 -4.75 -4.41
CA VAL A 58 -6.07 -3.85 -3.30
C VAL A 58 -7.35 -3.21 -2.75
N SER A 59 -7.53 -3.25 -1.42
CA SER A 59 -8.69 -2.64 -0.77
C SER A 59 -8.61 -1.11 -0.79
N TYR A 60 -9.76 -0.45 -0.85
CA TYR A 60 -9.82 1.01 -0.75
C TYR A 60 -9.35 1.52 0.61
N LEU A 61 -9.48 0.71 1.68
CA LEU A 61 -8.95 1.04 2.99
C LEU A 61 -7.43 1.23 2.93
N VAL A 62 -6.70 0.28 2.31
CA VAL A 62 -5.24 0.34 2.14
C VAL A 62 -4.84 1.58 1.36
N ILE A 63 -5.50 1.86 0.23
CA ILE A 63 -5.18 3.03 -0.60
C ILE A 63 -5.36 4.33 0.19
N ARG A 64 -6.44 4.45 0.96
CA ARG A 64 -6.73 5.66 1.75
C ARG A 64 -5.79 5.83 2.93
N SER A 65 -5.47 4.75 3.66
CA SER A 65 -4.57 4.80 4.83
C SER A 65 -3.13 5.12 4.45
N HIS A 66 -2.76 4.93 3.18
CA HIS A 66 -1.45 5.24 2.63
C HIS A 66 -1.44 6.50 1.74
N CYS A 67 -2.45 7.38 1.87
CA CYS A 67 -2.51 8.62 1.09
C CYS A 67 -1.28 9.53 1.36
N LYS A 68 -0.53 9.89 0.31
CA LYS A 68 0.70 10.71 0.41
C LYS A 68 0.48 12.22 0.32
N CYS A 69 -0.76 12.72 0.46
CA CYS A 69 -1.02 14.16 0.43
C CYS A 69 -0.48 14.87 1.67
N ALA A 70 -0.37 16.20 1.61
CA ALA A 70 0.16 17.02 2.71
C ALA A 70 -0.62 16.86 4.03
N ASN A 71 -1.92 16.53 3.96
CA ASN A 71 -2.76 16.33 5.16
C ASN A 71 -2.62 14.92 5.75
N CYS A 72 -2.43 13.90 4.92
CA CYS A 72 -2.42 12.50 5.36
C CYS A 72 -1.01 12.01 5.72
N LYS A 73 0.01 12.46 4.99
CA LYS A 73 1.40 12.01 5.17
C LYS A 73 1.94 12.22 6.60
N PRO A 74 1.75 13.37 7.27
CA PRO A 74 2.25 13.57 8.62
C PRO A 74 1.63 12.62 9.66
N ARG A 75 0.42 12.11 9.37
CA ARG A 75 -0.31 11.19 10.24
C ARG A 75 0.22 9.75 10.15
N GLN A 76 1.07 9.45 9.17
CA GLN A 76 1.63 8.11 8.94
C GLN A 76 3.08 7.97 9.44
N GLU A 77 3.70 9.03 9.95
CA GLU A 77 5.13 9.05 10.35
C GLU A 77 5.43 8.20 11.58
N ASN A 78 4.47 8.05 12.49
CA ASN A 78 4.61 7.28 13.72
C ASN A 78 3.53 6.20 13.76
N GLU A 79 3.87 5.04 14.32
CA GLU A 79 2.99 3.88 14.41
C GLU A 79 1.64 4.18 15.09
N GLN A 80 1.65 4.87 16.24
CA GLN A 80 0.43 5.22 16.96
C GLN A 80 -0.49 6.09 16.10
N ARG A 81 0.06 7.15 15.48
CA ARG A 81 -0.71 8.04 14.59
C ARG A 81 -1.23 7.31 13.34
N ARG A 82 -0.44 6.36 12.81
CA ARG A 82 -0.85 5.55 11.66
C ARG A 82 -2.04 4.65 12.02
N LEU A 83 -1.99 3.98 13.16
CA LEU A 83 -3.09 3.14 13.66
C LEU A 83 -4.36 3.97 13.90
N GLU A 84 -4.23 5.13 14.54
CA GLU A 84 -5.36 6.06 14.73
C GLU A 84 -5.95 6.53 13.40
N PHE A 85 -5.10 6.86 12.43
CA PHE A 85 -5.53 7.27 11.10
C PHE A 85 -6.24 6.15 10.34
N GLU A 86 -5.72 4.94 10.40
CA GLU A 86 -6.34 3.77 9.79
C GLU A 86 -7.71 3.47 10.43
N GLN A 87 -7.82 3.56 11.75
CA GLN A 87 -9.10 3.42 12.47
C GLN A 87 -10.11 4.52 12.07
N GLU A 88 -9.65 5.77 11.91
CA GLU A 88 -10.51 6.85 11.43
C GLU A 88 -11.04 6.55 10.02
N ILE A 89 -10.16 6.12 9.11
CA ILE A 89 -10.55 5.77 7.73
C ILE A 89 -11.50 4.57 7.71
N ALA A 90 -11.27 3.56 8.54
CA ALA A 90 -12.10 2.36 8.64
C ALA A 90 -13.54 2.66 9.11
N ARG A 91 -13.74 3.76 9.85
CA ARG A 91 -15.08 4.24 10.26
C ARG A 91 -15.81 5.01 9.15
N LEU A 92 -15.10 5.47 8.14
CA LEU A 92 -15.72 6.12 6.99
C LEU A 92 -16.37 5.06 6.12
N ARG A 93 -17.48 5.43 5.47
CA ARG A 93 -18.14 4.53 4.53
C ARG A 93 -17.17 4.19 3.39
N ILE A 94 -16.94 2.90 3.18
CA ILE A 94 -16.21 2.42 2.02
C ILE A 94 -17.17 2.47 0.84
N GLU A 95 -16.83 3.30 -0.14
CA GLU A 95 -17.62 3.50 -1.35
C GLU A 95 -16.70 3.52 -2.55
N LYS A 96 -17.23 3.08 -3.69
CA LYS A 96 -16.54 3.07 -4.97
C LYS A 96 -16.15 4.51 -5.38
N PRO A 97 -14.86 4.87 -5.39
CA PRO A 97 -14.42 6.21 -5.73
C PRO A 97 -14.51 6.46 -7.24
N ARG A 98 -14.55 7.75 -7.61
CA ARG A 98 -14.17 8.14 -8.97
C ARG A 98 -12.66 8.14 -9.09
N VAL A 99 -12.14 7.73 -10.25
CA VAL A 99 -10.70 7.71 -10.51
C VAL A 99 -10.43 8.62 -11.68
N GLN A 100 -9.48 9.54 -11.49
CA GLN A 100 -9.03 10.48 -12.51
C GLN A 100 -7.54 10.25 -12.78
N PRO A 101 -7.13 10.06 -14.05
CA PRO A 101 -5.72 10.03 -14.39
C PRO A 101 -5.09 11.41 -14.16
N VAL A 102 -3.87 11.43 -13.63
CA VAL A 102 -3.09 12.65 -13.43
C VAL A 102 -1.82 12.55 -14.26
N GLY A 103 -1.87 13.15 -15.46
CA GLY A 103 -0.79 13.06 -16.43
C GLY A 103 -0.49 11.61 -16.83
N ARG A 104 0.79 11.25 -16.84
CA ARG A 104 1.27 9.89 -17.20
C ARG A 104 1.96 9.16 -16.04
N TYR A 105 1.79 9.63 -14.81
CA TYR A 105 2.58 9.15 -13.68
C TYR A 105 1.74 8.64 -12.51
N GLY A 106 0.43 8.88 -12.50
CA GLY A 106 -0.42 8.53 -11.37
C GLY A 106 -1.89 8.76 -11.62
N ILE A 107 -2.66 8.47 -10.57
CA ILE A 107 -4.11 8.67 -10.52
C ILE A 107 -4.50 9.38 -9.23
N ARG A 108 -5.64 10.05 -9.27
CA ARG A 108 -6.33 10.60 -8.11
C ARG A 108 -7.60 9.80 -7.87
N PHE A 109 -7.80 9.40 -6.62
CA PHE A 109 -9.07 8.85 -6.16
C PHE A 109 -9.92 9.98 -5.57
N GLU A 110 -11.13 10.13 -6.07
CA GLU A 110 -12.15 11.01 -5.52
C GLU A 110 -13.13 10.18 -4.70
N TRP A 111 -12.96 10.28 -3.38
CA TRP A 111 -13.80 9.64 -2.39
C TRP A 111 -15.02 10.53 -2.09
N PRO A 112 -16.22 9.94 -1.91
CA PRO A 112 -17.38 10.68 -1.44
C PRO A 112 -17.19 11.29 -0.04
N THR A 113 -16.39 10.63 0.80
CA THR A 113 -16.05 11.08 2.15
C THR A 113 -14.53 11.02 2.39
N GLY A 114 -14.03 11.87 3.29
CA GLY A 114 -12.60 11.94 3.63
C GLY A 114 -11.74 12.67 2.59
N CYS A 115 -10.45 12.31 2.51
CA CYS A 115 -9.46 13.06 1.72
C CYS A 115 -9.37 12.59 0.26
N SER A 116 -9.69 13.49 -0.68
CA SER A 116 -9.59 13.27 -2.14
C SER A 116 -8.46 14.05 -2.81
N SER A 117 -7.55 14.63 -2.02
CA SER A 117 -6.45 15.48 -2.51
C SER A 117 -5.19 14.69 -2.88
N GLY A 118 -5.14 13.39 -2.56
CA GLY A 118 -3.98 12.53 -2.81
C GLY A 118 -3.83 12.14 -4.27
N ILE A 119 -2.59 12.24 -4.77
CA ILE A 119 -2.20 11.64 -6.04
C ILE A 119 -1.37 10.40 -5.71
N HIS A 120 -1.79 9.26 -6.25
CA HIS A 120 -1.08 8.00 -6.14
C HIS A 120 -0.28 7.80 -7.43
N SER A 121 1.05 7.94 -7.35
CA SER A 121 1.92 7.59 -8.47
C SER A 121 1.81 6.09 -8.77
N PHE A 122 2.09 5.69 -10.00
CA PHE A 122 2.02 4.27 -10.35
C PHE A 122 3.05 3.44 -9.58
N GLU A 123 4.24 3.99 -9.31
CA GLU A 123 5.23 3.38 -8.41
C GLU A 123 4.69 3.18 -6.99
N HIS A 124 3.95 4.17 -6.48
CA HIS A 124 3.35 4.05 -5.16
C HIS A 124 2.23 2.99 -5.14
N LEU A 125 1.40 2.94 -6.17
CA LEU A 125 0.37 1.90 -6.29
C LEU A 125 0.99 0.52 -6.43
N ARG A 126 2.08 0.40 -7.18
CA ARG A 126 2.84 -0.84 -7.31
C ARG A 126 3.35 -1.32 -5.96
N PHE A 127 3.96 -0.43 -5.18
CA PHE A 127 4.39 -0.73 -3.82
C PHE A 127 3.22 -1.22 -2.93
N LEU A 128 2.09 -0.51 -2.93
CA LEU A 128 0.93 -0.91 -2.12
C LEU A 128 0.35 -2.26 -2.58
N ALA A 129 0.34 -2.51 -3.89
CA ALA A 129 -0.15 -3.76 -4.47
C ALA A 129 0.67 -4.96 -4.02
N GLU A 130 2.00 -4.83 -3.97
CA GLU A 130 2.89 -5.93 -3.61
C GLU A 130 2.98 -6.18 -2.10
N GLU A 131 3.02 -5.11 -1.31
CA GLU A 131 3.19 -5.22 0.13
C GLU A 131 1.89 -5.55 0.85
N LEU A 132 0.75 -5.07 0.34
CA LEU A 132 -0.55 -5.09 1.03
C LEU A 132 -1.70 -5.62 0.17
N GLY A 133 -1.48 -5.83 -1.12
CA GLY A 133 -2.47 -6.40 -2.03
C GLY A 133 -2.46 -7.92 -2.04
N THR A 134 -3.43 -8.50 -2.74
CA THR A 134 -3.49 -9.94 -3.05
C THR A 134 -3.20 -10.14 -4.53
N PRO A 135 -2.16 -10.91 -4.92
CA PRO A 135 -1.91 -11.21 -6.32
C PRO A 135 -3.04 -12.04 -6.92
N ILE A 136 -3.35 -11.81 -8.20
CA ILE A 136 -4.41 -12.52 -8.93
C ILE A 136 -3.98 -12.98 -10.33
#